data_AF-A0A380RCU6-F1
#
_entry.id   AF-A0A380RCU6-F1
#
_cell.length_a   1.000
_cell.length_b   1.000
_cell.length_c   1.000
_cell.angle_alpha   90.00
_cell.angle_beta   90.00
_cell.angle_gamma   90.00
#
_symmetry.space_group_name_H-M   'P 1'
#
loop_
_entity.id
_entity.type
_entity.pdbx_description
1 polymer ?
#
loop_
_entity_poly.entity_id
_entity_poly.type
_entity_poly.pdbx_seq_one_letter_code
_entity_poly.pdbx_strand_id
1 'polypeptide(L)'
;MRLELKTKTKRGASSIFLAIIMSAVILVECTFVAFVWNLDYALGINCALKDQAETILADYNRQLFSVYGIYAFAIEGIDNECFKKALEINGLTAESELYVSGKQRFTCDDLRKAIDSYYWYRGTGTALRQLAQGYSEMIVELDNKGILKNISQFMRSPAAGYVSKIITGTDTAEQWIQKAGGVLNLDDLVDEANDINNLSRDYKNAVKDFGLDINADIASWESFLKTLSTLEKTHDAMSSNNPEILTRFNTAHYCAYNFDCHFRPDGDSTINGTDFSSIHGKKIHDCEYIITGYSGFNSVIEVEILMVHVLIGSAMLKDYADEKFRNTMYAIAEVLSDIIFALSEGTIIIDPRIIQAGLTFYCAIFQSMKEFWTVVKGGRAVIFEYDGQKIVTYNYRDFLFLFCLLVPEEKLLERALSVLERDYGELYKGLTLEADFRGNTYQITKSYRLYD
;
A
#
# COMPACT_ATOMS: atom_id res chain seq x y z
N MET A 1 26.05 -109.11 -38.62
CA MET A 1 26.23 -108.14 -37.53
C MET A 1 26.17 -106.72 -38.09
N ARG A 2 24.98 -106.17 -38.29
CA ARG A 2 24.75 -104.76 -38.65
C ARG A 2 23.26 -104.45 -38.47
N LEU A 3 23.01 -103.24 -37.96
CA LEU A 3 21.73 -102.52 -37.85
C LEU A 3 20.93 -102.66 -36.54
N GLU A 4 21.41 -102.03 -35.46
CA GLU A 4 20.54 -101.48 -34.40
C GLU A 4 21.18 -100.25 -33.72
N LEU A 5 21.39 -99.14 -34.45
CA LEU A 5 21.92 -97.90 -33.83
C LEU A 5 21.36 -96.59 -34.43
N LYS A 6 20.16 -96.58 -35.03
CA LYS A 6 19.63 -95.38 -35.72
C LYS A 6 18.31 -94.77 -35.21
N THR A 7 17.77 -95.22 -34.08
CA THR A 7 16.48 -94.70 -33.55
C THR A 7 16.58 -93.91 -32.25
N LYS A 8 17.72 -93.93 -31.53
CA LYS A 8 17.90 -93.15 -30.29
C LYS A 8 18.23 -91.66 -30.48
N THR A 9 18.71 -91.24 -31.66
CA THR A 9 19.11 -89.84 -31.93
C THR A 9 17.95 -88.89 -32.21
N LYS A 10 16.82 -89.37 -32.77
CA LYS A 10 15.65 -88.53 -33.07
C LYS A 10 14.91 -88.02 -31.81
N ARG A 11 14.88 -88.82 -30.74
CA ARG A 11 14.27 -88.41 -29.46
C ARG A 11 15.11 -87.35 -28.75
N GLY A 12 16.44 -87.50 -28.74
CA GLY A 12 17.36 -86.49 -28.18
C GLY A 12 17.29 -85.15 -28.91
N ALA A 13 17.23 -85.16 -30.25
CA ALA A 13 17.09 -83.93 -31.05
C ALA A 13 15.76 -83.19 -30.77
N SER A 14 14.65 -83.94 -30.61
CA SER A 14 13.34 -83.35 -30.30
C SER A 14 13.30 -82.75 -28.88
N SER A 15 13.92 -83.42 -27.91
CA SER A 15 14.04 -82.90 -26.54
C SER A 15 14.92 -81.64 -26.44
N ILE A 16 16.02 -81.59 -27.19
CA ILE A 16 16.88 -80.38 -27.26
C ILE A 16 16.13 -79.22 -27.94
N PHE A 17 15.44 -79.49 -29.05
CA PHE A 17 14.62 -78.47 -29.72
C PHE A 17 13.49 -77.93 -28.83
N LEU A 18 12.78 -78.82 -28.13
CA LEU A 18 11.77 -78.43 -27.14
C LEU A 18 12.38 -77.61 -26.00
N ALA A 19 13.55 -77.99 -25.49
CA ALA A 19 14.24 -77.24 -24.43
C ALA A 19 14.65 -75.83 -24.90
N ILE A 20 15.11 -75.68 -26.15
CA ILE A 20 15.43 -74.36 -26.73
C ILE A 20 14.17 -73.50 -26.85
N ILE A 21 13.07 -74.06 -27.37
CA ILE A 21 11.79 -73.33 -27.49
C ILE A 21 11.25 -72.95 -26.12
N MET A 22 11.26 -73.88 -25.16
CA MET A 22 10.79 -73.60 -23.79
C MET A 22 11.64 -72.54 -23.12
N SER A 23 12.97 -72.57 -23.28
CA SER A 23 13.84 -71.50 -22.76
C SER A 23 13.55 -70.15 -23.40
N ALA A 24 13.25 -70.11 -24.71
CA ALA A 24 12.86 -68.88 -25.39
C ALA A 24 11.49 -68.36 -24.90
N VAL A 25 10.51 -69.24 -24.73
CA VAL A 25 9.18 -68.88 -24.19
C VAL A 25 9.30 -68.39 -22.75
N ILE A 26 10.04 -69.10 -21.89
CA ILE A 26 10.29 -68.67 -20.50
C ILE A 26 10.95 -67.30 -20.49
N LEU A 27 11.94 -67.05 -21.36
CA LEU A 27 12.60 -65.75 -21.45
C LEU A 27 11.62 -64.65 -21.87
N VAL A 28 10.78 -64.90 -22.88
CA VAL A 28 9.75 -63.95 -23.34
C VAL A 28 8.75 -63.66 -22.21
N GLU A 29 8.21 -64.68 -21.56
CA GLU A 29 7.26 -64.53 -20.44
C GLU A 29 7.90 -63.79 -19.27
N CYS A 30 9.14 -64.12 -18.89
CA CYS A 30 9.86 -63.40 -17.84
C CYS A 30 10.09 -61.93 -18.21
N THR A 31 10.43 -61.63 -19.47
CA THR A 31 10.57 -60.23 -19.92
C THR A 31 9.25 -59.48 -19.93
N PHE A 32 8.14 -60.14 -20.28
CA PHE A 32 6.82 -59.54 -20.29
C PHE A 32 6.33 -59.25 -18.87
N VAL A 33 6.50 -60.19 -17.93
CA VAL A 33 6.18 -59.99 -16.51
C VAL A 33 7.02 -58.85 -15.92
N ALA A 34 8.33 -58.81 -16.22
CA ALA A 34 9.20 -57.72 -15.78
C ALA A 34 8.76 -56.36 -16.37
N PHE A 35 8.32 -56.33 -17.63
CA PHE A 35 7.79 -55.13 -18.26
C PHE A 35 6.48 -54.65 -17.60
N VAL A 36 5.53 -55.56 -17.36
CA VAL A 36 4.25 -55.24 -16.70
C VAL A 36 4.49 -54.71 -15.29
N TRP A 37 5.39 -55.34 -14.52
CA TRP A 37 5.75 -54.84 -13.19
C TRP A 37 6.38 -53.45 -13.25
N ASN A 38 7.28 -53.18 -14.20
CA ASN A 38 7.85 -51.84 -14.36
C ASN A 38 6.79 -50.78 -14.72
N LEU A 39 5.79 -51.13 -15.53
CA LEU A 39 4.68 -50.25 -15.86
C LEU A 39 3.82 -49.95 -14.63
N ASP A 40 3.49 -50.99 -13.85
CA ASP A 40 2.71 -50.86 -12.62
C ASP A 40 3.42 -49.96 -11.59
N TYR A 41 4.74 -50.16 -11.41
CA TYR A 41 5.55 -49.28 -10.57
C TYR A 41 5.57 -47.83 -11.06
N ALA A 42 5.73 -47.61 -12.37
CA ALA A 42 5.71 -46.27 -12.95
C ALA A 42 4.35 -45.58 -12.72
N LEU A 43 3.25 -46.31 -12.84
CA LEU A 43 1.90 -45.80 -12.55
C LEU A 43 1.73 -45.46 -11.07
N GLY A 44 2.19 -46.32 -10.17
CA GLY A 44 2.14 -46.09 -8.73
C GLY A 44 2.88 -44.82 -8.31
N ILE A 45 4.08 -44.58 -8.85
CA ILE A 45 4.87 -43.38 -8.57
C ILE A 45 4.19 -42.13 -9.13
N ASN A 46 3.69 -42.18 -10.37
CA ASN A 46 2.98 -41.04 -10.95
C ASN A 46 1.70 -40.70 -10.18
N CYS A 47 0.97 -41.69 -9.68
CA CYS A 47 -0.18 -41.47 -8.81
C CYS A 47 0.25 -40.84 -7.48
N ALA A 48 1.29 -41.37 -6.82
CA ALA A 48 1.83 -40.80 -5.58
C ALA A 48 2.30 -39.35 -5.75
N LEU A 49 3.01 -39.03 -6.85
CA LEU A 49 3.42 -37.67 -7.19
C LEU A 49 2.20 -36.77 -7.42
N LYS A 50 1.17 -37.25 -8.12
CA LYS A 50 -0.04 -36.50 -8.37
C LYS A 50 -0.81 -36.19 -7.08
N ASP A 51 -0.99 -37.20 -6.22
CA ASP A 51 -1.70 -37.06 -4.96
C ASP A 51 -0.96 -36.12 -4.00
N GLN A 52 0.38 -36.22 -3.95
CA GLN A 52 1.20 -35.26 -3.20
C GLN A 52 1.08 -33.84 -3.76
N ALA A 53 1.13 -33.66 -5.08
CA ALA A 53 0.99 -32.34 -5.70
C ALA A 53 -0.39 -31.72 -5.42
N GLU A 54 -1.46 -32.53 -5.49
CA GLU A 54 -2.82 -32.08 -5.18
C GLU A 54 -2.98 -31.78 -3.69
N THR A 55 -2.34 -32.55 -2.81
CA THR A 55 -2.33 -32.32 -1.36
C THR A 55 -1.62 -31.01 -1.01
N ILE A 56 -0.42 -30.75 -1.56
CA ILE A 56 0.32 -29.50 -1.32
C ILE A 56 -0.49 -28.29 -1.80
N LEU A 57 -1.11 -28.36 -2.98
CA LEU A 57 -1.91 -27.26 -3.50
C LEU A 57 -3.26 -27.11 -2.77
N ALA A 58 -3.80 -28.19 -2.22
CA ALA A 58 -4.99 -28.13 -1.37
C ALA A 58 -4.67 -27.56 0.02
N ASP A 59 -3.45 -27.76 0.52
CA ASP A 59 -2.92 -27.18 1.75
C ASP A 59 -2.24 -25.82 1.50
N TYR A 60 -2.85 -25.00 0.63
CA TYR A 60 -2.46 -23.60 0.46
C TYR A 60 -2.45 -22.88 1.81
N ASN A 61 -1.68 -21.79 1.91
CA ASN A 61 -1.63 -21.03 3.15
C ASN A 61 -3.00 -20.41 3.45
N ARG A 62 -3.74 -21.02 4.39
CA ARG A 62 -5.10 -20.60 4.76
C ARG A 62 -5.15 -19.19 5.32
N GLN A 63 -4.11 -18.76 6.04
CA GLN A 63 -4.01 -17.39 6.54
C GLN A 63 -3.86 -16.42 5.37
N LEU A 64 -2.98 -16.74 4.41
CA LEU A 64 -2.76 -15.95 3.20
C LEU A 64 -4.06 -15.81 2.38
N PHE A 65 -4.80 -16.90 2.18
CA PHE A 65 -6.08 -16.84 1.47
C PHE A 65 -7.16 -16.09 2.27
N SER A 66 -7.33 -16.38 3.56
CA SER A 66 -8.41 -15.80 4.35
C SER A 66 -8.27 -14.30 4.57
N VAL A 67 -7.03 -13.83 4.77
CA VAL A 67 -6.72 -12.41 5.02
C VAL A 67 -6.53 -11.63 3.72
N TYR A 68 -5.76 -12.19 2.78
CA TYR A 68 -5.29 -11.48 1.59
C TYR A 68 -5.96 -11.94 0.29
N GLY A 69 -6.75 -13.03 0.32
CA GLY A 69 -7.37 -13.56 -0.89
C GLY A 69 -6.40 -14.23 -1.87
N ILE A 70 -5.17 -14.51 -1.44
CA ILE A 70 -4.10 -15.02 -2.29
C ILE A 70 -3.98 -16.54 -2.14
N TYR A 71 -4.06 -17.24 -3.26
CA TYR A 71 -3.64 -18.64 -3.40
C TYR A 71 -2.15 -18.70 -3.72
N ALA A 72 -1.32 -18.92 -2.71
CA ALA A 72 0.09 -19.22 -2.87
C ALA A 72 0.56 -20.06 -1.68
N PHE A 73 1.76 -20.63 -1.79
CA PHE A 73 2.40 -21.37 -0.72
C PHE A 73 3.90 -21.09 -0.68
N ALA A 74 4.51 -21.35 0.46
CA ALA A 74 5.96 -21.32 0.65
C ALA A 74 6.51 -22.75 0.61
N ILE A 75 7.68 -22.95 -0.01
CA ILE A 75 8.28 -24.29 -0.17
C ILE A 75 8.75 -24.86 1.17
N GLU A 76 9.21 -24.00 2.08
CA GLU A 76 9.89 -24.36 3.33
C GLU A 76 9.01 -25.19 4.31
N GLY A 77 7.71 -25.25 4.09
CA GLY A 77 6.75 -26.00 4.91
C GLY A 77 6.19 -27.28 4.29
N ILE A 78 6.69 -27.71 3.13
CA ILE A 78 6.14 -28.88 2.42
C ILE A 78 6.63 -30.19 3.06
N ASP A 79 5.70 -31.02 3.52
CA ASP A 79 5.98 -32.39 3.93
C ASP A 79 5.93 -33.39 2.76
N ASN A 80 6.56 -34.56 2.96
CA ASN A 80 6.55 -35.66 2.00
C ASN A 80 5.74 -36.86 2.53
N GLU A 81 4.85 -36.65 3.50
CA GLU A 81 4.17 -37.75 4.21
C GLU A 81 3.15 -38.45 3.32
N CYS A 82 2.37 -37.68 2.54
CA CYS A 82 1.39 -38.24 1.62
C CYS A 82 2.07 -39.07 0.52
N PHE A 83 3.19 -38.60 -0.03
CA PHE A 83 4.00 -39.32 -1.01
C PHE A 83 4.51 -40.65 -0.45
N LYS A 84 5.07 -40.66 0.76
CA LYS A 84 5.56 -41.89 1.40
C LYS A 84 4.44 -42.90 1.64
N LYS A 85 3.30 -42.45 2.17
CA LYS A 85 2.13 -43.31 2.40
C LYS A 85 1.57 -43.88 1.09
N ALA A 86 1.51 -43.07 0.03
CA ALA A 86 1.05 -43.52 -1.28
C ALA A 86 2.00 -44.58 -1.87
N LEU A 87 3.32 -44.45 -1.68
CA LEU A 87 4.27 -45.51 -2.06
C LEU A 87 4.06 -46.78 -1.22
N GLU A 88 3.93 -46.67 0.10
CA GLU A 88 3.72 -47.82 0.99
C GLU A 88 2.46 -48.63 0.65
N ILE A 89 1.34 -47.94 0.38
CA ILE A 89 0.07 -48.59 -0.02
C ILE A 89 0.23 -49.36 -1.33
N ASN A 90 1.07 -48.86 -2.24
CA ASN A 90 1.39 -49.50 -3.51
C ASN A 90 2.53 -50.54 -3.39
N GLY A 91 2.96 -50.89 -2.18
CA GLY A 91 4.01 -51.89 -1.94
C GLY A 91 5.41 -51.43 -2.35
N LEU A 92 5.63 -50.12 -2.48
CA LEU A 92 6.90 -49.50 -2.86
C LEU A 92 7.66 -49.03 -1.62
N THR A 93 8.98 -49.24 -1.60
CA THR A 93 9.85 -48.72 -0.54
C THR A 93 10.17 -47.24 -0.77
N ALA A 94 10.03 -46.43 0.27
CA ALA A 94 10.29 -44.99 0.25
C ALA A 94 11.79 -44.63 0.26
N GLU A 95 12.63 -45.37 -0.47
CA GLU A 95 14.06 -45.06 -0.60
C GLU A 95 14.31 -43.87 -1.54
N SER A 96 13.31 -43.49 -2.34
CA SER A 96 13.37 -42.34 -3.23
C SER A 96 13.18 -41.03 -2.47
N GLU A 97 14.16 -40.14 -2.58
CA GLU A 97 14.00 -38.75 -2.18
C GLU A 97 13.02 -38.05 -3.12
N LEU A 98 12.04 -37.34 -2.53
CA LEU A 98 11.16 -36.45 -3.28
C LEU A 98 11.81 -35.07 -3.32
N TYR A 99 12.14 -34.62 -4.52
CA TYR A 99 12.62 -33.27 -4.76
C TYR A 99 11.42 -32.36 -5.08
N VAL A 100 11.28 -31.30 -4.29
CA VAL A 100 10.23 -30.29 -4.46
C VAL A 100 10.89 -29.00 -4.91
N SER A 101 10.42 -28.45 -6.03
CA SER A 101 10.82 -27.12 -6.47
C SER A 101 9.59 -26.26 -6.77
N GLY A 102 9.62 -25.01 -6.31
CA GLY A 102 8.59 -24.05 -6.64
C GLY A 102 8.66 -23.71 -8.12
N LYS A 103 7.52 -23.78 -8.80
CA LYS A 103 7.36 -23.41 -10.20
C LYS A 103 6.53 -22.15 -10.28
N GLN A 104 7.00 -21.18 -11.05
CA GLN A 104 6.38 -19.85 -11.20
C GLN A 104 6.28 -19.13 -9.85
N ARG A 105 7.23 -18.24 -9.60
CA ARG A 105 7.18 -17.30 -8.48
C ARG A 105 5.94 -16.42 -8.62
N PHE A 106 5.29 -16.13 -7.50
CA PHE A 106 4.16 -15.22 -7.44
C PHE A 106 4.63 -13.79 -7.74
N THR A 107 4.02 -13.13 -8.72
CA THR A 107 4.45 -11.81 -9.20
C THR A 107 3.45 -10.69 -8.86
N CYS A 108 3.81 -9.44 -9.13
CA CYS A 108 2.90 -8.30 -9.00
C CYS A 108 1.65 -8.44 -9.88
N ASP A 109 1.77 -9.05 -11.06
CA ASP A 109 0.61 -9.30 -11.94
C ASP A 109 -0.33 -10.35 -11.34
N ASP A 110 0.22 -11.36 -10.66
CA ASP A 110 -0.58 -12.35 -9.93
C ASP A 110 -1.28 -11.72 -8.73
N LEU A 111 -0.58 -10.82 -8.02
CA LEU A 111 -1.18 -10.03 -6.94
C LEU A 111 -2.32 -9.15 -7.45
N ARG A 112 -2.15 -8.46 -8.59
CA ARG A 112 -3.21 -7.67 -9.21
C ARG A 112 -4.44 -8.54 -9.53
N LYS A 113 -4.24 -9.70 -10.17
CA LYS A 113 -5.31 -10.67 -10.45
C LYS A 113 -6.00 -11.14 -9.15
N ALA A 114 -5.24 -11.40 -8.09
CA ALA A 114 -5.77 -11.79 -6.79
C ALA A 114 -6.64 -10.69 -6.18
N ILE A 115 -6.15 -9.44 -6.19
CA ILE A 115 -6.87 -8.26 -5.70
C ILE A 115 -8.19 -8.08 -6.45
N ASP A 116 -8.14 -8.10 -7.79
CA ASP A 116 -9.33 -7.95 -8.63
C ASP A 116 -10.34 -9.07 -8.35
N SER A 117 -9.89 -10.33 -8.26
CA SER A 117 -10.76 -11.45 -7.92
C SER A 117 -11.35 -11.33 -6.51
N TYR A 118 -10.59 -10.79 -5.56
CA TYR A 118 -11.01 -10.64 -4.17
C TYR A 118 -12.02 -9.51 -4.00
N TYR A 119 -11.83 -8.39 -4.72
CA TYR A 119 -12.69 -7.22 -4.68
C TYR A 119 -13.90 -7.30 -5.62
N TRP A 120 -13.85 -8.11 -6.69
CA TRP A 120 -15.01 -8.33 -7.58
C TRP A 120 -16.26 -8.82 -6.82
N TYR A 121 -16.07 -9.53 -5.70
CA TYR A 121 -17.15 -9.99 -4.83
C TYR A 121 -17.49 -9.06 -3.65
N ARG A 122 -16.64 -8.06 -3.34
CA ARG A 122 -16.71 -7.26 -2.10
C ARG A 122 -16.69 -5.73 -2.31
N GLY A 123 -16.53 -5.24 -3.54
CA GLY A 123 -16.35 -3.81 -3.83
C GLY A 123 -17.64 -3.00 -3.77
N THR A 124 -17.81 -2.18 -2.72
CA THR A 124 -18.77 -1.06 -2.73
C THR A 124 -18.25 0.08 -3.59
N GLY A 125 -18.81 0.25 -4.79
CA GLY A 125 -18.46 1.28 -5.76
C GLY A 125 -18.86 2.73 -5.41
N THR A 126 -19.36 3.00 -4.20
CA THR A 126 -19.92 4.33 -3.85
C THR A 126 -19.07 5.11 -2.83
N ALA A 127 -18.42 4.44 -1.88
CA ALA A 127 -17.61 5.13 -0.87
C ALA A 127 -16.28 5.65 -1.44
N LEU A 128 -15.58 4.84 -2.25
CA LEU A 128 -14.24 5.15 -2.77
C LEU A 128 -14.23 6.41 -3.64
N ARG A 129 -15.23 6.55 -4.52
CA ARG A 129 -15.38 7.70 -5.40
C ARG A 129 -15.71 8.97 -4.63
N GLN A 130 -16.55 8.89 -3.59
CA GLN A 130 -16.93 10.05 -2.77
C GLN A 130 -15.73 10.61 -1.99
N LEU A 131 -14.85 9.75 -1.44
CA LEU A 131 -13.62 10.19 -0.76
C LEU A 131 -12.68 10.93 -1.73
N ALA A 132 -12.43 10.35 -2.92
CA ALA A 132 -11.58 10.99 -3.92
C ALA A 132 -12.20 12.29 -4.49
N GLN A 133 -13.53 12.32 -4.66
CA GLN A 133 -14.25 13.47 -5.18
C GLN A 133 -14.27 14.64 -4.19
N GLY A 134 -14.55 14.40 -2.91
CA GLY A 134 -14.54 15.48 -1.90
C GLY A 134 -13.17 16.14 -1.77
N TYR A 135 -12.09 15.35 -1.92
CA TYR A 135 -10.73 15.88 -1.97
C TYR A 135 -10.50 16.73 -3.24
N SER A 136 -10.94 16.25 -4.39
CA SER A 136 -10.79 16.96 -5.66
C SER A 136 -11.53 18.29 -5.67
N GLU A 137 -12.78 18.30 -5.20
CA GLU A 137 -13.59 19.51 -5.08
C GLU A 137 -12.88 20.55 -4.20
N MET A 138 -12.20 20.11 -3.13
CA MET A 138 -11.38 21.00 -2.32
C MET A 138 -10.24 21.64 -3.13
N ILE A 139 -9.49 20.88 -3.93
CA ILE A 139 -8.40 21.44 -4.76
C ILE A 139 -8.94 22.43 -5.79
N VAL A 140 -10.01 22.05 -6.48
CA VAL A 140 -10.63 22.89 -7.52
C VAL A 140 -11.14 24.20 -6.91
N GLU A 141 -11.75 24.16 -5.73
CA GLU A 141 -12.17 25.37 -5.02
C GLU A 141 -10.99 26.24 -4.56
N LEU A 142 -9.87 25.64 -4.13
CA LEU A 142 -8.66 26.38 -3.77
C LEU A 142 -8.10 27.15 -4.98
N ASP A 143 -8.06 26.52 -6.15
CA ASP A 143 -7.58 27.16 -7.38
C ASP A 143 -8.56 28.21 -7.92
N ASN A 144 -9.86 27.90 -7.97
CA ASN A 144 -10.92 28.82 -8.41
C ASN A 144 -10.97 30.11 -7.58
N LYS A 145 -10.73 30.01 -6.26
CA LYS A 145 -10.65 31.17 -5.36
C LYS A 145 -9.31 31.92 -5.46
N GLY A 146 -8.37 31.45 -6.28
CA GLY A 146 -7.04 32.03 -6.44
C GLY A 146 -6.14 31.89 -5.21
N ILE A 147 -6.50 31.02 -4.26
CA ILE A 147 -5.83 30.87 -2.96
C ILE A 147 -4.38 30.42 -3.20
N LEU A 148 -4.19 29.38 -4.02
CA LEU A 148 -2.86 28.83 -4.34
C LEU A 148 -1.95 29.88 -5.00
N LYS A 149 -2.50 30.65 -5.93
CA LYS A 149 -1.78 31.71 -6.64
C LYS A 149 -1.38 32.84 -5.69
N ASN A 150 -2.30 33.31 -4.84
CA ASN A 150 -2.06 34.43 -3.93
C ASN A 150 -1.03 34.08 -2.86
N ILE A 151 -1.09 32.88 -2.28
CA ILE A 151 -0.06 32.39 -1.35
C ILE A 151 1.28 32.25 -2.07
N SER A 152 1.30 31.70 -3.29
CA SER A 152 2.55 31.58 -4.06
C SER A 152 3.19 32.94 -4.34
N GLN A 153 2.38 33.98 -4.59
CA GLN A 153 2.88 35.35 -4.78
C GLN A 153 3.40 35.92 -3.47
N PHE A 154 2.68 35.70 -2.37
CA PHE A 154 3.08 36.14 -1.03
C PHE A 154 4.43 35.55 -0.62
N MET A 155 4.60 34.23 -0.74
CA MET A 155 5.80 33.53 -0.29
C MET A 155 7.06 33.92 -1.08
N ARG A 156 6.90 34.39 -2.33
CA ARG A 156 8.00 34.93 -3.15
C ARG A 156 8.28 36.41 -2.88
N SER A 157 7.40 37.08 -2.16
CA SER A 157 7.54 38.49 -1.86
C SER A 157 8.43 38.70 -0.63
N PRO A 158 9.08 39.87 -0.51
CA PRO A 158 9.79 40.24 0.72
C PRO A 158 8.90 40.25 1.98
N ALA A 159 7.58 40.40 1.84
CA ALA A 159 6.64 40.38 2.98
C ALA A 159 6.62 39.06 3.74
N ALA A 160 6.88 37.93 3.07
CA ALA A 160 6.78 36.63 3.71
C ALA A 160 7.69 36.51 4.94
N GLY A 161 8.92 37.02 4.83
CA GLY A 161 9.88 37.03 5.94
C GLY A 161 9.47 37.95 7.08
N TYR A 162 8.80 39.06 6.79
CA TYR A 162 8.29 40.00 7.80
C TYR A 162 7.09 39.43 8.54
N VAL A 163 6.10 38.93 7.82
CA VAL A 163 4.88 38.35 8.39
C VAL A 163 5.19 37.07 9.17
N SER A 164 6.11 36.23 8.70
CA SER A 164 6.53 35.01 9.42
C SER A 164 7.09 35.34 10.81
N LYS A 165 7.91 36.39 10.95
CA LYS A 165 8.46 36.83 12.25
C LYS A 165 7.37 37.33 13.21
N ILE A 166 6.35 38.00 12.67
CA ILE A 166 5.21 38.51 13.43
C ILE A 166 4.38 37.34 13.97
N ILE A 167 4.05 36.36 13.13
CA ILE A 167 3.22 35.22 13.51
C ILE A 167 3.95 34.31 14.51
N THR A 168 5.22 33.98 14.23
CA THR A 168 6.08 33.21 15.15
C THR A 168 6.35 33.95 16.47
N GLY A 169 6.03 35.24 16.53
CA GLY A 169 6.13 36.06 17.72
C GLY A 169 7.57 36.28 18.18
N THR A 170 8.51 36.33 17.22
CA THR A 170 9.90 36.76 17.45
C THR A 170 9.98 38.28 17.65
N ASP A 171 9.05 39.03 17.07
CA ASP A 171 8.79 40.43 17.34
C ASP A 171 7.28 40.62 17.65
N THR A 172 6.89 41.55 18.53
CA THR A 172 5.46 41.88 18.77
C THR A 172 4.91 42.85 17.72
N ALA A 173 3.60 42.86 17.50
CA ALA A 173 2.95 43.83 16.60
C ALA A 173 3.30 45.28 16.99
N GLU A 174 3.34 45.55 18.29
CA GLU A 174 3.74 46.82 18.89
C GLU A 174 5.18 47.24 18.53
N GLN A 175 6.13 46.29 18.52
CA GLN A 175 7.52 46.55 18.12
C GLN A 175 7.64 46.89 16.64
N TRP A 176 6.80 46.32 15.78
CA TRP A 176 6.76 46.64 14.34
C TRP A 176 6.15 48.00 14.06
N ILE A 177 5.04 48.29 14.73
CA ILE A 177 4.35 49.58 14.69
C ILE A 177 5.29 50.70 15.18
N GLN A 178 6.08 50.45 16.23
CA GLN A 178 7.12 51.38 16.69
C GLN A 178 8.30 51.50 15.70
N LYS A 179 8.74 50.41 15.07
CA LYS A 179 9.81 50.43 14.03
C LYS A 179 9.37 51.22 12.78
N ALA A 180 8.07 51.21 12.44
CA ALA A 180 7.48 52.00 11.36
C ALA A 180 7.22 53.48 11.75
N GLY A 181 7.66 53.90 12.94
CA GLY A 181 7.35 55.19 13.54
C GLY A 181 7.66 56.40 12.66
N GLY A 182 6.64 57.24 12.46
CA GLY A 182 6.70 58.52 11.73
C GLY A 182 5.74 58.63 10.54
N VAL A 183 5.23 57.50 10.02
CA VAL A 183 4.41 57.45 8.80
C VAL A 183 2.95 57.02 9.05
N LEU A 184 2.69 56.32 10.15
CA LEU A 184 1.38 55.71 10.43
C LEU A 184 0.70 56.35 11.64
N ASN A 185 -0.61 56.59 11.51
CA ASN A 185 -1.43 57.14 12.58
C ASN A 185 -1.73 56.02 13.59
N LEU A 186 -1.03 56.06 14.73
CA LEU A 186 -0.94 54.97 15.69
C LEU A 186 -2.27 54.65 16.41
N ASP A 187 -3.17 55.62 16.52
CA ASP A 187 -4.41 55.49 17.31
C ASP A 187 -5.46 54.58 16.62
N ASP A 188 -5.43 54.50 15.28
CA ASP A 188 -6.39 53.72 14.49
C ASP A 188 -6.00 52.23 14.34
N LEU A 189 -4.85 51.82 14.90
CA LEU A 189 -4.23 50.49 14.67
C LEU A 189 -4.11 49.63 15.93
N VAL A 190 -4.55 50.14 17.09
CA VAL A 190 -4.37 49.48 18.40
C VAL A 190 -5.23 48.23 18.53
N ASP A 191 -6.44 48.26 17.99
CA ASP A 191 -7.37 47.12 18.04
C ASP A 191 -6.92 45.99 17.10
N GLU A 192 -6.42 46.32 15.91
CA GLU A 192 -5.84 45.36 14.95
C GLU A 192 -4.50 44.78 15.45
N ALA A 193 -3.68 45.58 16.14
CA ALA A 193 -2.46 45.10 16.79
C ALA A 193 -2.75 44.07 17.89
N ASN A 194 -3.88 44.24 18.62
CA ASN A 194 -4.35 43.26 19.59
C ASN A 194 -4.78 41.96 18.92
N ASP A 195 -5.44 42.02 17.76
CA ASP A 195 -5.81 40.83 16.99
C ASP A 195 -4.58 40.08 16.43
N ILE A 196 -3.55 40.79 15.98
CA ILE A 196 -2.25 40.19 15.59
C ILE A 196 -1.59 39.50 16.79
N ASN A 197 -1.58 40.15 17.96
CA ASN A 197 -1.02 39.59 19.18
C ASN A 197 -1.84 38.37 19.68
N ASN A 198 -3.16 38.39 19.53
CA ASN A 198 -4.03 37.25 19.80
C ASN A 198 -3.69 36.08 18.87
N LEU A 199 -3.51 36.33 17.57
CA LEU A 199 -3.10 35.34 16.59
C LEU A 199 -1.74 34.70 16.95
N SER A 200 -0.75 35.52 17.31
CA SER A 200 0.58 35.05 17.74
C SER A 200 0.55 34.32 19.09
N ARG A 201 -0.36 34.69 19.98
CA ARG A 201 -0.57 33.97 21.24
C ARG A 201 -1.25 32.63 21.03
N ASP A 202 -2.26 32.57 20.17
CA ASP A 202 -2.93 31.33 19.79
C ASP A 202 -1.95 30.38 19.09
N TYR A 203 -1.08 30.92 18.23
CA TYR A 203 0.08 30.23 17.68
C TYR A 203 0.97 29.65 18.80
N LYS A 204 1.44 30.48 19.75
CA LYS A 204 2.36 30.04 20.82
C LYS A 204 1.73 29.01 21.76
N ASN A 205 0.44 29.16 22.08
CA ASN A 205 -0.29 28.21 22.90
C ASN A 205 -0.47 26.88 22.16
N ALA A 206 -0.81 26.90 20.87
CA ALA A 206 -0.91 25.71 20.04
C ALA A 206 0.46 25.02 19.80
N VAL A 207 1.57 25.73 19.83
CA VAL A 207 2.90 25.09 19.78
C VAL A 207 3.26 24.47 21.14
N LYS A 208 2.98 25.18 22.23
CA LYS A 208 3.33 24.78 23.60
C LYS A 208 2.49 23.61 24.12
N ASP A 209 1.18 23.63 23.89
CA ASP A 209 0.25 22.60 24.39
C ASP A 209 0.48 21.23 23.75
N PHE A 210 1.16 21.20 22.60
CA PHE A 210 1.36 19.99 21.82
C PHE A 210 2.80 19.47 21.87
N GLY A 211 3.71 20.11 22.63
CA GLY A 211 5.10 19.65 22.78
C GLY A 211 5.86 19.57 21.45
N LEU A 212 5.40 20.33 20.47
CA LEU A 212 5.84 20.29 19.08
C LEU A 212 7.14 21.08 18.96
N ASP A 213 8.27 20.44 19.22
CA ASP A 213 9.57 20.87 18.69
C ASP A 213 9.61 20.55 17.17
N ILE A 214 8.62 21.05 16.43
CA ILE A 214 8.53 20.90 14.97
C ILE A 214 9.59 21.83 14.38
N ASN A 215 10.78 21.26 14.25
CA ASN A 215 11.83 21.73 13.37
C ASN A 215 11.79 20.96 12.03
N ALA A 216 10.72 20.19 11.79
CA ALA A 216 10.42 19.67 10.47
C ALA A 216 9.87 20.84 9.64
N ASP A 217 10.39 20.99 8.43
CA ASP A 217 10.01 21.99 7.44
C ASP A 217 8.58 21.72 6.90
N ILE A 218 7.60 21.52 7.79
CA ILE A 218 6.14 21.45 7.53
C ILE A 218 5.67 22.81 6.97
N ALA A 219 6.46 23.86 7.20
CA ALA A 219 6.32 25.16 6.56
C ALA A 219 6.89 25.21 5.13
N SER A 220 7.39 24.10 4.57
CA SER A 220 7.82 24.00 3.18
C SER A 220 6.62 24.10 2.24
N TRP A 221 6.23 25.34 1.95
CA TRP A 221 5.17 25.69 0.99
C TRP A 221 5.36 25.01 -0.36
N GLU A 222 6.60 24.81 -0.81
CA GLU A 222 6.89 24.08 -2.04
C GLU A 222 6.44 22.62 -1.94
N SER A 223 6.63 21.99 -0.78
CA SER A 223 6.12 20.64 -0.50
C SER A 223 4.59 20.59 -0.47
N PHE A 224 3.94 21.57 0.15
CA PHE A 224 2.47 21.69 0.14
C PHE A 224 1.92 21.83 -1.28
N LEU A 225 2.44 22.77 -2.07
CA LEU A 225 2.03 22.96 -3.47
C LEU A 225 2.28 21.72 -4.32
N LYS A 226 3.44 21.08 -4.14
CA LYS A 226 3.77 19.84 -4.85
C LYS A 226 2.79 18.74 -4.48
N THR A 227 2.41 18.65 -3.21
CA THR A 227 1.39 17.70 -2.73
C THR A 227 0.07 17.95 -3.45
N LEU A 228 -0.45 19.18 -3.42
CA LEU A 228 -1.71 19.54 -4.10
C LEU A 228 -1.65 19.32 -5.62
N SER A 229 -0.54 19.67 -6.29
CA SER A 229 -0.38 19.39 -7.72
C SER A 229 -0.32 17.90 -8.05
N THR A 230 0.27 17.08 -7.18
CA THR A 230 0.29 15.62 -7.34
C THR A 230 -1.12 15.04 -7.21
N LEU A 231 -1.90 15.58 -6.29
CA LEU A 231 -3.29 15.22 -6.08
C LEU A 231 -4.18 15.62 -7.27
N GLU A 232 -4.03 16.85 -7.79
CA GLU A 232 -4.75 17.33 -8.98
C GLU A 232 -4.50 16.42 -10.18
N LYS A 233 -3.23 16.12 -10.48
CA LYS A 233 -2.86 15.18 -11.56
C LYS A 233 -3.44 13.78 -11.37
N THR A 234 -3.51 13.34 -10.12
CA THR A 234 -4.09 12.02 -9.79
C THR A 234 -5.60 12.03 -10.02
N HIS A 235 -6.29 13.13 -9.69
CA HIS A 235 -7.71 13.29 -9.99
C HIS A 235 -7.98 13.25 -11.50
N ASP A 236 -7.22 13.98 -12.30
CA ASP A 236 -7.37 13.99 -13.76
C ASP A 236 -7.20 12.58 -14.35
N ALA A 237 -6.26 11.80 -13.80
CA ALA A 237 -6.09 10.40 -14.17
C ALA A 237 -7.29 9.53 -13.76
N MET A 238 -7.93 9.82 -12.62
CA MET A 238 -9.07 9.05 -12.07
C MET A 238 -10.45 9.45 -12.62
N SER A 239 -10.59 10.62 -13.24
CA SER A 239 -11.88 11.11 -13.77
C SER A 239 -12.20 10.58 -15.17
N SER A 240 -11.25 9.89 -15.83
CA SER A 240 -11.51 9.21 -17.10
C SER A 240 -12.45 8.01 -16.90
N ASN A 241 -13.31 7.67 -17.86
CA ASN A 241 -14.20 6.49 -17.75
C ASN A 241 -13.46 5.17 -18.05
N ASN A 242 -12.18 5.06 -17.69
CA ASN A 242 -11.33 3.92 -18.01
C ASN A 242 -11.53 2.78 -16.98
N PRO A 243 -11.83 1.53 -17.41
CA PRO A 243 -11.85 0.36 -16.54
C PRO A 243 -10.60 0.18 -15.66
N GLU A 244 -9.43 0.62 -16.12
CA GLU A 244 -8.17 0.56 -15.36
C GLU A 244 -8.22 1.38 -14.05
N ILE A 245 -9.11 2.37 -13.96
CA ILE A 245 -9.28 3.16 -12.74
C ILE A 245 -9.92 2.33 -11.62
N LEU A 246 -10.87 1.45 -11.94
CA LEU A 246 -11.50 0.58 -10.94
C LEU A 246 -10.48 -0.39 -10.34
N THR A 247 -9.59 -0.95 -11.16
CA THR A 247 -8.47 -1.77 -10.70
C THR A 247 -7.55 -0.97 -9.78
N ARG A 248 -7.20 0.27 -10.13
CA ARG A 248 -6.38 1.14 -9.27
C ARG A 248 -7.05 1.42 -7.92
N PHE A 249 -8.36 1.68 -7.90
CA PHE A 249 -9.13 1.86 -6.66
C PHE A 249 -9.11 0.59 -5.80
N ASN A 250 -9.29 -0.58 -6.40
CA ASN A 250 -9.22 -1.86 -5.70
C ASN A 250 -7.83 -2.09 -5.10
N THR A 251 -6.77 -1.86 -5.87
CA THR A 251 -5.38 -1.99 -5.40
C THR A 251 -5.08 -1.01 -4.27
N ALA A 252 -5.45 0.26 -4.41
CA ALA A 252 -5.25 1.25 -3.36
C ALA A 252 -6.01 0.89 -2.07
N HIS A 253 -7.26 0.46 -2.19
CA HIS A 253 -8.05 0.04 -1.03
C HIS A 253 -7.50 -1.24 -0.40
N TYR A 254 -7.10 -2.23 -1.21
CA TYR A 254 -6.44 -3.44 -0.75
C TYR A 254 -5.19 -3.10 0.07
N CYS A 255 -4.31 -2.26 -0.46
CA CYS A 255 -3.09 -1.82 0.23
C CYS A 255 -3.41 -1.06 1.51
N ALA A 256 -4.43 -0.22 1.51
CA ALA A 256 -4.78 0.62 2.64
C ALA A 256 -5.57 -0.07 3.74
N TYR A 257 -6.18 -1.23 3.50
CA TYR A 257 -7.06 -1.91 4.46
C TYR A 257 -6.66 -3.35 4.80
N ASN A 258 -5.76 -3.98 4.03
CA ASN A 258 -5.29 -5.35 4.32
C ASN A 258 -3.88 -5.40 4.93
N PHE A 259 -3.24 -4.26 5.16
CA PHE A 259 -1.92 -4.19 5.81
C PHE A 259 -1.97 -3.34 7.07
N ASP A 260 -1.06 -3.59 8.00
CA ASP A 260 -0.98 -2.87 9.26
C ASP A 260 -0.59 -1.39 9.09
N CYS A 261 -0.99 -0.53 10.02
CA CYS A 261 -0.64 0.89 10.04
C CYS A 261 -0.32 1.39 11.45
N HIS A 262 0.34 2.55 11.55
CA HIS A 262 0.90 3.03 12.81
C HIS A 262 -0.19 3.52 13.77
N PHE A 263 -1.09 4.37 13.27
CA PHE A 263 -2.20 4.91 14.05
C PHE A 263 -3.48 4.14 13.75
N ARG A 264 -3.57 2.94 14.31
CA ARG A 264 -4.75 2.08 14.16
C ARG A 264 -5.99 2.72 14.78
N PRO A 265 -7.08 2.92 14.02
CA PRO A 265 -8.38 3.24 14.60
C PRO A 265 -8.85 2.15 15.58
N ASP A 266 -9.73 2.50 16.51
CA ASP A 266 -10.32 1.51 17.42
C ASP A 266 -11.06 0.42 16.62
N GLY A 267 -10.72 -0.85 16.87
CA GLY A 267 -11.31 -1.99 16.18
C GLY A 267 -10.73 -2.28 14.78
N ASP A 268 -9.62 -1.62 14.40
CA ASP A 268 -8.96 -1.85 13.12
C ASP A 268 -8.41 -3.28 13.02
N SER A 269 -8.73 -3.92 11.90
CA SER A 269 -8.40 -5.31 11.62
C SER A 269 -8.42 -5.51 10.10
N THR A 270 -7.89 -6.65 9.66
CA THR A 270 -8.00 -7.04 8.24
C THR A 270 -9.48 -7.16 7.86
N ILE A 271 -9.77 -7.18 6.56
CA ILE A 271 -11.14 -7.25 6.05
C ILE A 271 -11.95 -8.50 6.50
N ASN A 272 -11.29 -9.55 7.01
CA ASN A 272 -11.94 -10.73 7.60
C ASN A 272 -12.02 -10.69 9.13
N GLY A 273 -11.60 -9.58 9.76
CA GLY A 273 -11.61 -9.37 11.21
C GLY A 273 -10.38 -9.89 11.95
N THR A 274 -9.31 -10.28 11.24
CA THR A 274 -8.06 -10.75 11.88
C THR A 274 -7.26 -9.55 12.37
N ASP A 275 -6.77 -9.59 13.61
CA ASP A 275 -5.88 -8.55 14.12
C ASP A 275 -4.51 -8.64 13.42
N PHE A 276 -4.05 -7.51 12.87
CA PHE A 276 -2.74 -7.37 12.24
C PHE A 276 -1.58 -7.81 13.13
N SER A 277 -1.70 -7.65 14.45
CA SER A 277 -0.67 -8.08 15.41
C SER A 277 -0.40 -9.60 15.36
N SER A 278 -1.42 -10.39 14.98
CA SER A 278 -1.31 -11.85 14.85
C SER A 278 -0.64 -12.30 13.55
N ILE A 279 -0.49 -11.39 12.58
CA ILE A 279 0.09 -11.67 11.26
C ILE A 279 1.50 -11.07 11.15
N HIS A 280 1.64 -9.78 11.45
CA HIS A 280 2.87 -9.00 11.23
C HIS A 280 3.72 -8.85 12.50
N GLY A 281 3.26 -9.38 13.63
CA GLY A 281 3.93 -9.27 14.92
C GLY A 281 4.01 -7.81 15.40
N LYS A 282 5.24 -7.30 15.55
CA LYS A 282 5.51 -5.93 16.03
C LYS A 282 5.65 -4.88 14.92
N LYS A 283 5.53 -5.28 13.65
CA LYS A 283 5.71 -4.38 12.51
C LYS A 283 4.39 -3.67 12.24
N ILE A 284 4.33 -2.39 12.56
CA ILE A 284 3.11 -1.57 12.55
C ILE A 284 3.16 -0.42 11.53
N HIS A 285 3.96 -0.55 10.47
CA HIS A 285 4.21 0.54 9.51
C HIS A 285 4.08 0.07 8.05
N ASP A 286 3.32 -1.01 7.81
CA ASP A 286 3.33 -1.69 6.52
C ASP A 286 2.61 -0.86 5.45
N CYS A 287 1.47 -0.27 5.79
CA CYS A 287 0.75 0.61 4.88
C CYS A 287 1.55 1.87 4.53
N GLU A 288 2.21 2.48 5.52
CA GLU A 288 3.05 3.66 5.33
C GLU A 288 4.28 3.32 4.46
N TYR A 289 4.89 2.14 4.65
CA TYR A 289 5.92 1.63 3.74
C TYR A 289 5.40 1.42 2.33
N ILE A 290 4.20 0.86 2.15
CA ILE A 290 3.61 0.64 0.83
C ILE A 290 3.40 1.98 0.10
N ILE A 291 2.91 3.00 0.80
CA ILE A 291 2.70 4.34 0.24
C ILE A 291 4.04 5.01 -0.10
N THR A 292 4.98 5.03 0.83
CA THR A 292 6.18 5.89 0.74
C THR A 292 7.39 5.18 0.15
N GLY A 293 7.57 3.90 0.48
CA GLY A 293 8.76 3.09 0.20
C GLY A 293 9.87 3.22 1.24
N TYR A 294 9.68 4.07 2.27
CA TYR A 294 10.62 4.19 3.38
C TYR A 294 10.32 3.17 4.46
N SER A 295 11.34 2.71 5.19
CA SER A 295 11.16 1.75 6.27
C SER A 295 11.05 2.43 7.63
N GLY A 296 10.32 1.78 8.55
CA GLY A 296 10.19 2.22 9.93
C GLY A 296 9.54 3.60 10.06
N PHE A 297 9.99 4.37 11.05
CA PHE A 297 9.35 5.63 11.42
C PHE A 297 9.41 6.72 10.33
N ASN A 298 10.40 6.66 9.42
CA ASN A 298 10.49 7.61 8.31
C ASN A 298 9.27 7.52 7.36
N SER A 299 8.67 6.33 7.22
CA SER A 299 7.45 6.16 6.43
C SER A 299 6.25 6.86 7.04
N VAL A 300 6.17 6.84 8.37
CA VAL A 300 5.11 7.51 9.13
C VAL A 300 5.22 9.01 8.95
N ILE A 301 6.41 9.58 9.15
CA ILE A 301 6.65 11.02 9.01
C ILE A 301 6.20 11.54 7.63
N GLU A 302 6.53 10.82 6.55
CA GLU A 302 6.13 11.22 5.20
C GLU A 302 4.60 11.19 5.01
N VAL A 303 3.92 10.17 5.54
CA VAL A 303 2.45 10.10 5.52
C VAL A 303 1.83 11.21 6.38
N GLU A 304 2.41 11.52 7.54
CA GLU A 304 1.97 12.61 8.41
C GLU A 304 2.08 13.97 7.72
N ILE A 305 3.19 14.23 7.01
CA ILE A 305 3.39 15.46 6.23
C ILE A 305 2.31 15.58 5.14
N LEU A 306 2.05 14.50 4.40
CA LEU A 306 0.99 14.49 3.40
C LEU A 306 -0.38 14.79 4.04
N MET A 307 -0.70 14.16 5.18
CA MET A 307 -1.93 14.38 5.93
C MET A 307 -2.09 15.83 6.38
N VAL A 308 -1.04 16.43 6.95
CA VAL A 308 -1.06 17.83 7.35
C VAL A 308 -1.31 18.74 6.14
N HIS A 309 -0.69 18.48 4.98
CA HIS A 309 -0.96 19.26 3.76
C HIS A 309 -2.43 19.18 3.31
N VAL A 310 -3.04 18.01 3.37
CA VAL A 310 -4.48 17.87 3.09
C VAL A 310 -5.29 18.77 4.01
N LEU A 311 -5.03 18.65 5.30
CA LEU A 311 -5.76 19.36 6.34
C LEU A 311 -5.61 20.88 6.21
N ILE A 312 -4.42 21.35 5.80
CA ILE A 312 -4.18 22.77 5.51
C ILE A 312 -5.10 23.23 4.39
N GLY A 313 -5.19 22.45 3.30
CA GLY A 313 -6.10 22.77 2.20
C GLY A 313 -7.57 22.89 2.65
N SER A 314 -8.01 21.96 3.49
CA SER A 314 -9.37 21.95 4.07
C SER A 314 -9.64 23.19 4.94
N ALA A 315 -8.73 23.46 5.89
CA ALA A 315 -8.84 24.61 6.79
C ALA A 315 -8.84 25.93 6.02
N MET A 316 -8.00 26.06 4.98
CA MET A 316 -7.98 27.26 4.13
C MET A 316 -9.32 27.50 3.43
N LEU A 317 -9.98 26.47 2.90
CA LEU A 317 -11.30 26.65 2.30
C LEU A 317 -12.35 27.11 3.31
N LYS A 318 -12.33 26.51 4.50
CA LYS A 318 -13.23 26.89 5.59
C LYS A 318 -13.04 28.35 5.97
N ASP A 319 -11.79 28.77 6.18
CA ASP A 319 -11.43 30.14 6.53
C ASP A 319 -11.81 31.14 5.42
N TYR A 320 -11.64 30.77 4.14
CA TYR A 320 -12.03 31.63 3.01
C TYR A 320 -13.55 31.72 2.81
N ALA A 321 -14.29 30.69 3.19
CA ALA A 321 -15.75 30.68 3.15
C ALA A 321 -16.36 31.55 4.26
N ASP A 322 -15.68 31.70 5.40
CA ASP A 322 -16.10 32.58 6.50
C ASP A 322 -15.83 34.06 6.16
N GLU A 323 -16.89 34.82 5.91
CA GLU A 323 -16.81 36.25 5.58
C GLU A 323 -16.23 37.08 6.73
N LYS A 324 -16.57 36.76 7.97
CA LYS A 324 -16.06 37.50 9.13
C LYS A 324 -14.57 37.29 9.27
N PHE A 325 -14.12 36.04 9.21
CA PHE A 325 -12.70 35.70 9.26
C PHE A 325 -11.93 36.36 8.11
N ARG A 326 -12.44 36.25 6.89
CA ARG A 326 -11.83 36.85 5.69
C ARG A 326 -11.68 38.37 5.83
N ASN A 327 -12.71 39.07 6.31
CA ASN A 327 -12.67 40.52 6.50
C ASN A 327 -11.66 40.92 7.60
N THR A 328 -11.60 40.16 8.70
CA THR A 328 -10.59 40.37 9.75
C THR A 328 -9.17 40.17 9.21
N MET A 329 -8.91 39.08 8.47
CA MET A 329 -7.59 38.84 7.88
C MET A 329 -7.21 39.91 6.86
N TYR A 330 -8.18 40.45 6.12
CA TYR A 330 -7.93 41.53 5.17
C TYR A 330 -7.56 42.84 5.89
N ALA A 331 -8.29 43.21 6.95
CA ALA A 331 -7.97 44.39 7.74
C ALA A 331 -6.55 44.30 8.35
N ILE A 332 -6.21 43.16 8.94
CA ILE A 332 -4.85 42.91 9.44
C ILE A 332 -3.81 43.02 8.33
N ALA A 333 -4.12 42.50 7.14
CA ALA A 333 -3.23 42.55 6.00
C ALA A 333 -3.02 43.96 5.43
N GLU A 334 -4.02 44.84 5.47
CA GLU A 334 -3.89 46.26 5.11
C GLU A 334 -2.89 46.95 6.03
N VAL A 335 -3.04 46.76 7.35
CA VAL A 335 -2.12 47.32 8.35
C VAL A 335 -0.68 46.81 8.12
N LEU A 336 -0.51 45.51 7.88
CA LEU A 336 0.81 44.93 7.63
C LEU A 336 1.42 45.43 6.32
N SER A 337 0.61 45.63 5.28
CA SER A 337 1.06 46.24 4.02
C SER A 337 1.61 47.65 4.28
N ASP A 338 0.89 48.47 5.03
CA ASP A 338 1.29 49.85 5.34
C ASP A 338 2.57 49.89 6.18
N ILE A 339 2.72 48.97 7.15
CA ILE A 339 3.94 48.80 7.94
C ILE A 339 5.12 48.41 7.05
N ILE A 340 4.95 47.45 6.14
CA ILE A 340 6.02 47.02 5.22
C ILE A 340 6.40 48.15 4.26
N PHE A 341 5.41 48.90 3.76
CA PHE A 341 5.65 50.08 2.94
C PHE A 341 6.50 51.11 3.68
N ALA A 342 6.13 51.45 4.91
CA ALA A 342 6.87 52.39 5.74
C ALA A 342 8.31 51.91 6.03
N LEU A 343 8.49 50.64 6.41
CA LEU A 343 9.81 50.06 6.73
C LEU A 343 10.71 49.88 5.52
N SER A 344 10.14 49.78 4.32
CA SER A 344 10.87 49.73 3.07
C SER A 344 11.16 51.10 2.47
N GLU A 345 10.88 52.19 3.20
CA GLU A 345 11.00 53.57 2.70
C GLU A 345 10.20 53.81 1.41
N GLY A 346 9.08 53.12 1.26
CA GLY A 346 8.19 53.19 0.10
C GLY A 346 8.65 52.42 -1.14
N THR A 347 9.71 51.61 -1.03
CA THR A 347 10.22 50.81 -2.16
C THR A 347 9.42 49.52 -2.41
N ILE A 348 8.73 49.01 -1.39
CA ILE A 348 7.96 47.77 -1.45
C ILE A 348 6.48 48.09 -1.24
N ILE A 349 5.66 47.92 -2.29
CA ILE A 349 4.21 47.99 -2.24
C ILE A 349 3.67 46.58 -2.48
N ILE A 350 2.92 46.04 -1.52
CA ILE A 350 2.37 44.68 -1.60
C ILE A 350 0.86 44.78 -1.44
N ASP A 351 0.12 44.15 -2.34
CA ASP A 351 -1.35 44.10 -2.25
C ASP A 351 -1.75 43.41 -0.92
N PRO A 352 -2.57 44.04 -0.06
CA PRO A 352 -3.08 43.43 1.17
C PRO A 352 -3.70 42.05 0.97
N ARG A 353 -4.31 41.77 -0.19
CA ARG A 353 -4.89 40.45 -0.51
C ARG A 353 -3.83 39.33 -0.54
N ILE A 354 -2.60 39.68 -0.91
CA ILE A 354 -1.47 38.74 -0.92
C ILE A 354 -1.06 38.42 0.51
N ILE A 355 -0.97 39.43 1.39
CA ILE A 355 -0.66 39.25 2.81
C ILE A 355 -1.78 38.48 3.52
N GLN A 356 -3.04 38.79 3.23
CA GLN A 356 -4.22 38.07 3.75
C GLN A 356 -4.15 36.57 3.45
N ALA A 357 -3.79 36.19 2.24
CA ALA A 357 -3.63 34.78 1.87
C ALA A 357 -2.53 34.10 2.68
N GLY A 358 -1.42 34.80 2.91
CA GLY A 358 -0.34 34.36 3.79
C GLY A 358 -0.81 34.15 5.24
N LEU A 359 -1.48 35.14 5.84
CA LEU A 359 -2.04 35.05 7.19
C LEU A 359 -3.01 33.87 7.33
N THR A 360 -3.89 33.70 6.34
CA THR A 360 -4.86 32.59 6.30
C THR A 360 -4.16 31.24 6.22
N PHE A 361 -3.10 31.12 5.40
CA PHE A 361 -2.29 29.91 5.32
C PHE A 361 -1.64 29.56 6.67
N TYR A 362 -1.08 30.55 7.36
CA TYR A 362 -0.53 30.32 8.70
C TYR A 362 -1.60 29.87 9.69
N CYS A 363 -2.78 30.50 9.71
CA CYS A 363 -3.90 30.06 10.56
C CYS A 363 -4.32 28.62 10.26
N ALA A 364 -4.42 28.28 8.98
CA ALA A 364 -4.78 26.95 8.51
C ALA A 364 -3.79 25.88 8.99
N ILE A 365 -2.48 26.17 9.03
CA ILE A 365 -1.48 25.24 9.61
C ILE A 365 -1.84 24.86 11.05
N PHE A 366 -2.22 25.81 11.91
CA PHE A 366 -2.55 25.50 13.32
C PHE A 366 -3.84 24.70 13.46
N GLN A 367 -4.88 25.09 12.73
CA GLN A 367 -6.13 24.36 12.70
C GLN A 367 -5.88 22.91 12.25
N SER A 368 -5.06 22.74 11.23
CA SER A 368 -4.69 21.44 10.67
C SER A 368 -3.93 20.57 11.64
N MET A 369 -3.01 21.13 12.44
CA MET A 369 -2.30 20.37 13.47
C MET A 369 -3.26 19.84 14.54
N LYS A 370 -4.27 20.63 14.95
CA LYS A 370 -5.30 20.17 15.90
C LYS A 370 -6.12 19.02 15.32
N GLU A 371 -6.50 19.09 14.05
CA GLU A 371 -7.21 18.02 13.36
C GLU A 371 -6.34 16.78 13.17
N PHE A 372 -5.08 16.96 12.79
CA PHE A 372 -4.08 15.90 12.70
C PHE A 372 -3.97 15.11 14.01
N TRP A 373 -3.82 15.80 15.14
CA TRP A 373 -3.78 15.14 16.45
C TRP A 373 -5.08 14.44 16.82
N THR A 374 -6.22 14.94 16.33
CA THR A 374 -7.52 14.28 16.50
C THR A 374 -7.55 12.96 15.74
N VAL A 375 -7.05 12.94 14.51
CA VAL A 375 -6.97 11.72 13.67
C VAL A 375 -6.00 10.70 14.26
N VAL A 376 -4.80 11.14 14.66
CA VAL A 376 -3.77 10.28 15.26
C VAL A 376 -4.24 9.63 16.57
N LYS A 377 -5.17 10.26 17.29
CA LYS A 377 -5.81 9.71 18.50
C LYS A 377 -7.02 8.82 18.21
N GLY A 378 -7.23 8.42 16.95
CA GLY A 378 -8.35 7.55 16.52
C GLY A 378 -9.64 8.30 16.16
N GLY A 379 -9.62 9.63 16.16
CA GLY A 379 -10.75 10.47 15.73
C GLY A 379 -10.89 10.59 14.21
N ARG A 380 -11.79 11.48 13.78
CA ARG A 380 -12.00 11.82 12.36
C ARG A 380 -11.81 13.31 12.14
N ALA A 381 -11.02 13.69 11.13
CA ALA A 381 -10.91 15.06 10.65
C ALA A 381 -12.10 15.42 9.76
N VAL A 382 -12.44 16.71 9.68
CA VAL A 382 -13.54 17.20 8.85
C VAL A 382 -12.92 17.85 7.62
N ILE A 383 -13.12 17.24 6.45
CA ILE A 383 -12.57 17.74 5.20
C ILE A 383 -13.54 18.70 4.51
N PHE A 384 -14.83 18.41 4.62
CA PHE A 384 -15.85 19.25 4.03
C PHE A 384 -17.05 19.36 4.95
N GLU A 385 -17.43 20.61 5.22
CA GLU A 385 -18.56 20.99 6.04
C GLU A 385 -19.42 21.98 5.23
N TYR A 386 -20.73 21.77 5.20
CA TYR A 386 -21.66 22.68 4.56
C TYR A 386 -22.80 22.97 5.54
N ASP A 387 -23.04 24.25 5.81
CA ASP A 387 -24.12 24.71 6.70
C ASP A 387 -24.12 24.01 8.08
N GLY A 388 -22.93 23.85 8.68
CA GLY A 388 -22.76 23.19 9.98
C GLY A 388 -22.87 21.65 9.95
N GLN A 389 -23.11 21.04 8.78
CA GLN A 389 -23.14 19.60 8.61
C GLN A 389 -21.81 19.08 8.07
N LYS A 390 -21.21 18.13 8.80
CA LYS A 390 -19.99 17.42 8.39
C LYS A 390 -20.32 16.45 7.26
N ILE A 391 -20.03 16.84 6.02
CA ILE A 391 -20.32 16.02 4.84
C ILE A 391 -19.24 14.96 4.65
N VAL A 392 -17.97 15.36 4.75
CA VAL A 392 -16.83 14.48 4.49
C VAL A 392 -15.92 14.47 5.71
N THR A 393 -15.75 13.29 6.32
CA THR A 393 -14.85 13.11 7.48
C THR A 393 -13.95 11.92 7.28
N TYR A 394 -12.66 12.06 7.60
CA TYR A 394 -11.64 11.02 7.38
C TYR A 394 -10.99 10.58 8.69
N ASN A 395 -10.88 9.27 8.88
CA ASN A 395 -9.97 8.69 9.86
C ASN A 395 -8.59 8.45 9.21
N TYR A 396 -7.65 7.90 9.97
CA TYR A 396 -6.29 7.65 9.47
C TYR A 396 -6.26 6.69 8.26
N ARG A 397 -7.08 5.63 8.26
CA ARG A 397 -7.21 4.69 7.13
C ARG A 397 -7.72 5.36 5.86
N ASP A 398 -8.67 6.28 5.98
CA ASP A 398 -9.19 7.06 4.86
C ASP A 398 -8.07 7.91 4.22
N PHE A 399 -7.17 8.50 5.02
CA PHE A 399 -5.97 9.19 4.51
C PHE A 399 -5.00 8.24 3.82
N LEU A 400 -4.68 7.10 4.43
CA LEU A 400 -3.79 6.09 3.83
C LEU A 400 -4.33 5.63 2.47
N PHE A 401 -5.63 5.38 2.38
CA PHE A 401 -6.29 5.03 1.14
C PHE A 401 -6.16 6.12 0.08
N LEU A 402 -6.39 7.38 0.44
CA LEU A 402 -6.19 8.52 -0.48
C LEU A 402 -4.74 8.62 -0.95
N PHE A 403 -3.77 8.39 -0.06
CA PHE A 403 -2.36 8.45 -0.44
C PHE A 403 -1.93 7.26 -1.28
N CYS A 404 -2.50 6.07 -1.10
CA CYS A 404 -2.33 4.97 -2.04
C CYS A 404 -2.76 5.38 -3.45
N LEU A 405 -3.84 6.16 -3.61
CA LEU A 405 -4.25 6.64 -4.93
C LEU A 405 -3.19 7.53 -5.60
N LEU A 406 -2.33 8.21 -4.83
CA LEU A 406 -1.25 9.06 -5.37
C LEU A 406 -0.05 8.26 -5.90
N VAL A 407 0.07 7.00 -5.48
CA VAL A 407 1.21 6.15 -5.81
C VAL A 407 0.89 5.36 -7.09
N PRO A 408 1.85 5.22 -8.02
CA PRO A 408 1.70 4.33 -9.17
C PRO A 408 1.38 2.90 -8.71
N GLU A 409 0.42 2.26 -9.38
CA GLU A 409 -0.10 0.95 -8.99
C GLU A 409 1.02 -0.10 -8.90
N GLU A 410 1.99 -0.07 -9.82
CA GLU A 410 3.11 -1.01 -9.86
C GLU A 410 3.94 -0.96 -8.57
N LYS A 411 4.15 0.24 -8.03
CA LYS A 411 4.89 0.44 -6.77
C LYS A 411 4.10 -0.06 -5.57
N LEU A 412 2.78 0.14 -5.56
CA LEU A 412 1.91 -0.41 -4.52
C LEU A 412 2.00 -1.93 -4.49
N LEU A 413 1.86 -2.57 -5.66
CA LEU A 413 1.93 -4.02 -5.80
C LEU A 413 3.31 -4.57 -5.42
N GLU A 414 4.39 -3.95 -5.88
CA GLU A 414 5.77 -4.36 -5.55
C GLU A 414 6.02 -4.33 -4.04
N ARG A 415 5.64 -3.23 -3.39
CA ARG A 415 5.86 -3.05 -1.95
C ARG A 415 4.93 -3.94 -1.13
N ALA A 416 3.68 -4.10 -1.54
CA ALA A 416 2.74 -5.02 -0.90
C ALA A 416 3.23 -6.46 -1.00
N LEU A 417 3.73 -6.88 -2.17
CA LEU A 417 4.35 -8.19 -2.35
C LEU A 417 5.58 -8.35 -1.47
N SER A 418 6.43 -7.33 -1.35
CA SER A 418 7.58 -7.36 -0.44
C SER A 418 7.17 -7.54 1.02
N VAL A 419 6.08 -6.93 1.47
CA VAL A 419 5.53 -7.15 2.82
C VAL A 419 5.05 -8.60 2.99
N LEU A 420 4.36 -9.15 1.99
CA LEU A 420 3.88 -10.54 2.02
C LEU A 420 5.05 -11.55 2.04
N GLU A 421 6.04 -11.38 1.17
CA GLU A 421 7.20 -12.26 1.10
C GLU A 421 8.06 -12.18 2.38
N ARG A 422 8.10 -11.03 3.03
CA ARG A 422 8.77 -10.85 4.32
C ARG A 422 8.13 -11.68 5.44
N ASP A 423 6.82 -11.85 5.41
CA ASP A 423 6.08 -12.51 6.50
C ASP A 423 5.78 -13.99 6.21
N TYR A 424 5.69 -14.38 4.94
CA TYR A 424 5.37 -15.74 4.51
C TYR A 424 6.49 -16.46 3.76
N GLY A 425 7.62 -15.80 3.49
CA GLY A 425 8.70 -16.32 2.66
C GLY A 425 8.41 -16.18 1.17
N GLU A 426 9.26 -16.78 0.33
CA GLU A 426 9.07 -16.75 -1.12
C GLU A 426 7.78 -17.49 -1.51
N LEU A 427 6.91 -16.79 -2.25
CA LEU A 427 5.59 -17.28 -2.63
C LEU A 427 5.61 -17.90 -4.02
N TYR A 428 5.03 -19.09 -4.15
CA TYR A 428 4.90 -19.83 -5.40
C TYR A 428 3.44 -20.14 -5.72
N LYS A 429 3.09 -20.08 -7.00
CA LYS A 429 1.75 -20.44 -7.51
C LYS A 429 1.69 -21.82 -8.15
N GLY A 430 2.83 -22.49 -8.26
CA GLY A 430 2.93 -23.84 -8.77
C GLY A 430 4.14 -24.56 -8.20
N LEU A 431 4.18 -25.85 -8.44
CA LEU A 431 5.25 -26.72 -7.97
C LEU A 431 5.60 -27.75 -9.05
N THR A 432 6.83 -28.21 -8.95
CA THR A 432 7.34 -29.37 -9.64
C THR A 432 7.79 -30.38 -8.59
N LEU A 433 7.24 -31.59 -8.65
CA LEU A 433 7.73 -32.71 -7.86
C LEU A 433 8.51 -33.64 -8.77
N GLU A 434 9.65 -34.08 -8.29
CA GLU A 434 10.55 -35.00 -8.97
C GLU A 434 10.94 -36.12 -8.03
N ALA A 435 10.88 -37.35 -8.50
CA ALA A 435 11.31 -38.53 -7.74
C ALA A 435 12.12 -39.46 -8.63
N ASP A 436 13.29 -39.85 -8.12
CA ASP A 436 14.15 -40.83 -8.76
C ASP A 436 13.82 -42.23 -8.25
N PHE A 437 13.44 -43.12 -9.16
CA PHE A 437 13.13 -44.51 -8.81
C PHE A 437 13.73 -45.47 -9.84
N ARG A 438 14.58 -46.39 -9.36
CA ARG A 438 15.25 -47.42 -10.18
C ARG A 438 15.94 -46.87 -11.43
N GLY A 439 16.58 -45.70 -11.31
CA GLY A 439 17.33 -45.07 -12.40
C GLY A 439 16.47 -44.32 -13.44
N ASN A 440 15.17 -44.19 -13.21
CA ASN A 440 14.28 -43.32 -13.98
C ASN A 440 13.80 -42.16 -13.11
N THR A 441 13.78 -40.97 -13.68
CA THR A 441 13.26 -39.76 -13.05
C THR A 441 11.80 -39.55 -13.47
N TYR A 442 10.92 -39.43 -12.48
CA TYR A 442 9.50 -39.13 -12.68
C TYR A 442 9.20 -37.72 -12.21
N GLN A 443 8.47 -36.95 -13.02
CA GLN A 443 8.22 -35.54 -12.75
C GLN A 443 6.76 -35.17 -12.99
N ILE A 444 6.17 -34.40 -12.08
CA ILE A 444 4.88 -33.76 -12.28
C ILE A 444 4.96 -32.26 -12.00
N THR A 445 4.25 -31.47 -12.80
CA THR A 445 4.05 -30.04 -12.59
C THR A 445 2.57 -29.73 -12.37
N LYS A 446 2.26 -28.89 -11.39
CA LYS A 446 0.92 -28.33 -11.16
C LYS A 446 1.00 -26.87 -10.73
N SER A 447 -0.04 -26.09 -11.03
CA SER A 447 -0.19 -24.67 -10.66
C SER A 447 -1.65 -24.31 -10.38
N TYR A 448 -1.89 -23.22 -9.66
CA TYR A 448 -3.23 -22.65 -9.48
C TYR A 448 -3.70 -21.97 -10.77
N ARG A 449 -4.83 -22.45 -11.29
CA ARG A 449 -5.46 -21.93 -12.52
C ARG A 449 -5.95 -20.48 -12.43
N LEU A 450 -6.11 -19.94 -11.23
CA LEU A 450 -6.57 -18.56 -11.01
C LEU A 450 -5.65 -17.53 -11.69
N TYR A 451 -4.36 -17.85 -11.82
CA TYR A 451 -3.35 -16.92 -12.28
C TYR A 451 -2.86 -17.19 -13.71
N ASP A 452 -3.36 -18.24 -14.36
CA ASP A 452 -3.01 -18.59 -15.73
C ASP A 452 -3.63 -17.62 -16.77
#